data_AF-A0A371IX58-F1
#
_entry.id   AF-A0A371IX58-F1
#
_cell.length_a   1.000
_cell.length_b   1.000
_cell.length_c   1.000
_cell.angle_alpha   90.00
_cell.angle_beta   90.00
_cell.angle_gamma   90.00
#
_symmetry.space_group_name_H-M   'P 1'
#
loop_
_entity.id
_entity.type
_entity.pdbx_description
1 polymer ?
#
loop_
_entity_poly.entity_id
_entity_poly.type
_entity_poly.pdbx_seq_one_letter_code
_entity_poly.pdbx_strand_id
1 'polypeptide(L)'
;VILSETSKGVDFAIGLAGAMALWMGIMNIAKDSGLIDKIGKKLNPIMKRLFPSVPSNHKAMSYMVMNMALNMLGAGNGATAFGLKAMNELQTLNPKKDTASNDMIMFLVINISSVQIIPFTMLKVRMDMGAQNPSEIIITTLFATAISTTIAIISCKMLQRRKR
;
A
#
# COMPACT_ATOMS: atom_id res chain seq x y z
N VAL A 1 12.29 -11.90 -33.60
CA VAL A 1 11.67 -10.94 -32.66
C VAL A 1 10.54 -11.59 -31.88
N ILE A 2 9.43 -12.03 -32.48
CA ILE A 2 8.30 -12.62 -31.73
C ILE A 2 8.73 -13.84 -30.88
N LEU A 3 9.44 -14.80 -31.46
CA LEU A 3 9.90 -16.00 -30.72
C LEU A 3 10.87 -15.67 -29.57
N SER A 4 11.75 -14.67 -29.75
CA SER A 4 12.71 -14.28 -28.69
C SER A 4 12.03 -13.53 -27.55
N GLU A 5 11.07 -12.67 -27.86
CA GLU A 5 10.30 -11.93 -26.85
C GLU A 5 9.36 -12.87 -26.09
N THR A 6 8.77 -13.87 -26.75
CA THR A 6 7.99 -14.91 -26.07
C THR A 6 8.85 -15.71 -25.08
N SER A 7 10.06 -16.14 -25.46
CA SER A 7 10.96 -16.85 -24.56
C SER A 7 11.33 -16.02 -23.33
N LYS A 8 11.73 -14.76 -23.54
CA LYS A 8 12.05 -13.84 -22.43
C LYS A 8 10.86 -13.60 -21.51
N GLY A 9 9.65 -13.48 -22.07
CA GLY A 9 8.42 -13.32 -21.31
C GLY A 9 8.14 -14.52 -20.41
N VAL A 10 8.37 -15.74 -20.91
CA VAL A 10 8.23 -16.98 -20.14
C VAL A 10 9.28 -17.07 -19.02
N ASP A 11 10.55 -16.80 -19.33
CA ASP A 11 11.63 -16.81 -18.34
C ASP A 11 11.38 -15.78 -17.21
N PHE A 12 10.92 -14.58 -17.59
CA PHE A 12 10.51 -13.53 -16.67
C PHE A 12 9.36 -14.00 -15.77
N ALA A 13 8.31 -14.57 -16.35
CA ALA A 13 7.12 -15.02 -15.63
C ALA A 13 7.46 -16.14 -14.63
N ILE A 14 8.29 -17.11 -15.01
CA ILE A 14 8.71 -18.21 -14.12
C ILE A 14 9.60 -17.67 -12.99
N GLY A 15 10.56 -16.80 -13.30
CA GLY A 15 11.39 -16.15 -12.28
C GLY A 15 10.58 -15.27 -11.32
N LEU A 16 9.51 -14.64 -11.81
CA LEU A 16 8.55 -13.87 -11.00
C LEU A 16 7.74 -14.75 -10.09
N ALA A 17 7.21 -15.85 -10.61
CA ALA A 17 6.41 -16.79 -9.85
C ALA A 17 7.20 -17.33 -8.65
N GLY A 18 8.46 -17.75 -8.85
CA GLY A 18 9.30 -18.26 -7.77
C GLY A 18 9.60 -17.23 -6.68
N ALA A 19 10.05 -16.03 -7.08
CA ALA A 19 10.34 -14.94 -6.15
C ALA A 19 9.08 -14.48 -5.38
N MET A 20 7.94 -14.37 -6.06
CA MET A 20 6.66 -14.00 -5.44
C MET A 20 6.13 -15.09 -4.52
N ALA A 21 6.26 -16.37 -4.87
CA ALA A 21 5.83 -17.48 -4.02
C ALA A 21 6.60 -17.51 -2.69
N LEU A 22 7.92 -17.36 -2.76
CA LEU A 22 8.77 -17.22 -1.57
C LEU A 22 8.33 -16.02 -0.72
N TRP A 23 8.12 -14.88 -1.36
CA TRP A 23 7.73 -13.65 -0.67
C TRP A 23 6.35 -13.76 0.01
N MET A 24 5.37 -14.31 -0.70
CA MET A 24 4.03 -14.56 -0.16
C MET A 24 4.08 -15.53 1.02
N GLY A 25 4.97 -16.53 0.98
CA GLY A 25 5.25 -17.40 2.12
C GLY A 25 5.78 -16.65 3.35
N ILE A 26 6.80 -15.80 3.17
CA ILE A 26 7.35 -14.94 4.23
C ILE A 26 6.27 -14.00 4.79
N MET A 27 5.44 -13.42 3.92
CA MET A 27 4.36 -12.52 4.32
C MET A 27 3.26 -13.23 5.11
N ASN A 28 2.93 -14.48 4.77
CA ASN A 28 2.01 -15.29 5.56
C ASN A 28 2.58 -15.56 6.95
N ILE A 29 3.87 -15.88 7.06
CA ILE A 29 4.55 -16.04 8.36
C ILE A 29 4.52 -14.73 9.16
N ALA A 30 4.78 -13.58 8.52
CA ALA A 30 4.70 -12.27 9.17
C ALA A 30 3.29 -11.94 9.67
N LYS A 31 2.26 -12.38 8.93
CA LYS A 31 0.86 -12.25 9.35
C LYS A 31 0.56 -13.15 10.54
N ASP A 32 0.90 -14.43 10.45
CA ASP A 32 0.57 -15.44 11.47
C ASP A 32 1.38 -15.23 12.77
N SER A 33 2.57 -14.64 12.68
CA SER A 33 3.37 -14.23 13.84
C SER A 33 2.84 -12.97 14.56
N GLY A 34 1.80 -12.32 14.02
CA GLY A 34 1.26 -11.08 14.56
C GLY A 34 2.17 -9.85 14.36
N LEU A 35 3.21 -9.95 13.51
CA LEU A 35 4.07 -8.81 13.19
C LEU A 35 3.25 -7.70 12.51
N ILE A 36 2.36 -8.08 11.60
CA ILE A 36 1.46 -7.14 10.92
C ILE A 36 0.54 -6.44 11.94
N ASP A 37 0.02 -7.15 12.94
CA ASP A 37 -0.81 -6.57 14.00
C ASP A 37 -0.01 -5.58 14.87
N LYS A 38 1.27 -5.89 15.18
CA LYS A 38 2.17 -4.98 15.89
C LYS A 38 2.44 -3.71 15.10
N ILE A 39 2.68 -3.82 13.79
CA ILE A 39 2.84 -2.67 12.89
C ILE A 39 1.54 -1.87 12.85
N GLY A 40 0.40 -2.56 12.75
CA GLY A 40 -0.91 -1.94 12.77
C GLY A 40 -1.15 -1.11 14.05
N LYS A 41 -0.78 -1.65 15.23
CA LYS A 41 -0.85 -0.90 16.50
C LYS A 41 0.02 0.37 16.48
N LYS A 42 1.21 0.31 15.86
CA LYS A 42 2.09 1.49 15.70
C LYS A 42 1.55 2.51 14.70
N LEU A 43 0.82 2.07 13.67
CA LEU A 43 0.19 2.96 12.69
C LEU A 43 -1.10 3.61 13.21
N ASN A 44 -1.80 2.96 14.14
CA ASN A 44 -3.04 3.45 14.72
C ASN A 44 -3.01 4.94 15.17
N PRO A 45 -1.99 5.45 15.90
CA PRO A 45 -1.95 6.87 16.27
C PRO A 45 -1.86 7.81 15.05
N ILE A 46 -1.12 7.43 14.01
CA ILE A 46 -1.01 8.21 12.76
C ILE A 46 -2.37 8.23 12.06
N MET A 47 -3.02 7.06 11.98
CA MET A 47 -4.33 6.91 11.34
C MET A 47 -5.41 7.71 12.07
N LYS A 48 -5.44 7.71 13.41
CA LYS A 48 -6.37 8.55 14.19
C LYS A 48 -6.18 10.05 13.93
N ARG A 49 -4.94 10.50 13.69
CA ARG A 49 -4.63 11.90 13.41
C ARG A 49 -4.97 12.29 11.96
N LEU A 50 -4.87 11.35 11.02
CA LEU A 50 -5.24 11.57 9.62
C LEU A 50 -6.75 11.51 9.42
N PHE A 51 -7.44 10.61 10.12
CA PHE A 51 -8.87 10.33 9.99
C PHE A 51 -9.63 10.58 11.31
N PRO A 52 -9.70 11.83 11.80
CA PRO A 52 -10.35 12.15 13.06
C PRO A 52 -11.88 11.91 13.03
N SER A 53 -12.48 11.89 11.84
CA SER A 53 -13.91 11.67 11.64
C SER A 53 -14.32 10.19 11.70
N VAL A 54 -13.36 9.26 11.68
CA VAL A 54 -13.62 7.82 11.76
C VAL A 54 -13.50 7.36 13.22
N PRO A 55 -14.56 6.80 13.83
CA PRO A 55 -14.50 6.33 15.21
C PRO A 55 -13.43 5.26 15.40
N SER A 56 -12.64 5.36 16.49
CA SER A 56 -11.54 4.43 16.75
C SER A 56 -11.98 2.96 16.91
N ASN A 57 -13.23 2.71 17.30
CA ASN A 57 -13.79 1.37 17.44
C ASN A 57 -14.52 0.88 16.17
N HIS A 58 -14.52 1.67 15.09
CA HIS A 58 -15.16 1.29 13.83
C HIS A 58 -14.26 0.35 13.02
N LYS A 59 -14.87 -0.66 12.37
CA LYS A 59 -14.15 -1.66 11.55
C LYS A 59 -13.31 -1.02 10.44
N ALA A 60 -13.78 0.11 9.89
CA ALA A 60 -13.05 0.92 8.92
C ALA A 60 -11.61 1.19 9.36
N MET A 61 -11.41 1.63 10.61
CA MET A 61 -10.08 1.97 11.12
C MET A 61 -9.14 0.76 11.09
N SER A 62 -9.62 -0.40 11.55
CA SER A 62 -8.82 -1.63 11.55
C SER A 62 -8.45 -2.10 10.14
N TYR A 63 -9.38 -2.04 9.18
CA TYR A 63 -9.09 -2.42 7.80
C TYR A 63 -8.14 -1.43 7.10
N MET A 64 -8.27 -0.13 7.36
CA MET A 64 -7.34 0.88 6.82
C MET A 64 -5.93 0.68 7.36
N VAL A 65 -5.80 0.44 8.66
CA VAL A 65 -4.52 0.13 9.32
C VAL A 65 -3.89 -1.13 8.71
N MET A 66 -4.69 -2.19 8.51
CA MET A 66 -4.23 -3.43 7.91
C MET A 66 -3.79 -3.25 6.45
N ASN A 67 -4.57 -2.53 5.65
CA ASN A 67 -4.21 -2.16 4.29
C ASN A 67 -2.87 -1.40 4.25
N MET A 68 -2.70 -0.38 5.09
CA MET A 68 -1.48 0.42 5.14
C MET A 68 -0.27 -0.42 5.57
N ALA A 69 -0.41 -1.26 6.59
CA ALA A 69 0.65 -2.16 7.04
C ALA A 69 1.09 -3.13 5.93
N LEU A 70 0.13 -3.75 5.22
CA LEU A 70 0.41 -4.65 4.10
C LEU A 70 1.07 -3.91 2.93
N ASN A 71 0.61 -2.69 2.63
CA ASN A 71 1.17 -1.88 1.55
C ASN A 71 2.61 -1.48 1.86
N MET A 72 2.90 -1.05 3.09
CA MET A 72 4.26 -0.73 3.55
C MET A 72 5.22 -1.92 3.46
N LEU A 73 4.71 -3.14 3.66
CA LEU A 73 5.48 -4.38 3.55
C LEU A 73 5.56 -4.93 2.11
N GLY A 74 4.94 -4.28 1.13
CA GLY A 74 4.93 -4.74 -0.26
C GLY A 74 4.01 -5.94 -0.53
N ALA A 75 3.08 -6.24 0.37
CA ALA A 75 2.06 -7.28 0.20
C ALA A 75 0.82 -6.73 -0.51
N GLY A 76 1.01 -6.19 -1.72
CA GLY A 76 0.00 -5.44 -2.48
C GLY A 76 -1.33 -6.19 -2.68
N ASN A 77 -1.28 -7.50 -2.94
CA ASN A 77 -2.49 -8.31 -3.13
C ASN A 77 -3.38 -8.35 -1.87
N GLY A 78 -2.76 -8.45 -0.68
CA GLY A 78 -3.48 -8.37 0.59
C GLY A 78 -3.96 -6.95 0.87
N ALA A 79 -3.12 -5.94 0.59
CA ALA A 79 -3.46 -4.54 0.78
C ALA A 79 -4.75 -4.17 0.04
N THR A 80 -4.88 -4.54 -1.24
CA THR A 80 -6.08 -4.24 -2.04
C THR A 80 -7.35 -4.85 -1.46
N ALA A 81 -7.31 -6.11 -1.01
CA ALA A 81 -8.46 -6.77 -0.40
C ALA A 81 -8.93 -6.06 0.89
N PHE A 82 -7.98 -5.68 1.75
CA PHE A 82 -8.31 -4.89 2.95
C PHE A 82 -8.70 -3.45 2.62
N GLY A 83 -8.18 -2.87 1.54
CA GLY A 83 -8.55 -1.54 1.05
C GLY A 83 -10.01 -1.49 0.60
N LEU A 84 -10.49 -2.49 -0.13
CA LEU A 84 -11.90 -2.60 -0.51
C LEU A 84 -12.82 -2.77 0.71
N LYS A 85 -12.42 -3.60 1.68
CA LYS A 85 -13.15 -3.73 2.96
C LYS A 85 -13.19 -2.41 3.73
N ALA A 86 -12.07 -1.68 3.78
CA ALA A 86 -12.01 -0.36 4.38
C ALA A 86 -12.94 0.63 3.67
N MET A 87 -12.96 0.67 2.34
CA MET A 87 -13.86 1.54 1.57
C MET A 87 -15.33 1.22 1.82
N ASN A 88 -15.71 -0.06 1.89
CA ASN A 88 -17.08 -0.47 2.23
C ASN A 88 -17.49 -0.01 3.64
N GLU A 89 -16.59 -0.13 4.61
CA GLU A 89 -16.85 0.35 5.98
C GLU A 89 -16.82 1.88 6.10
N LEU A 90 -15.99 2.58 5.31
CA LEU A 90 -16.04 4.04 5.24
C LEU A 90 -17.35 4.53 4.59
N GLN A 91 -17.87 3.76 3.63
CA GLN A 91 -19.14 4.05 2.98
C GLN A 91 -20.32 3.93 3.93
N THR A 92 -20.28 3.12 5.01
CA THR A 92 -21.35 3.10 6.02
C THR A 92 -21.42 4.42 6.78
N LEU A 93 -20.28 5.03 7.06
CA LEU A 93 -20.13 6.34 7.73
C LEU A 93 -20.38 7.52 6.80
N ASN A 94 -20.42 7.30 5.48
CA ASN A 94 -20.60 8.36 4.51
C ASN A 94 -22.08 8.85 4.49
N PRO A 95 -22.35 10.14 4.76
CA PRO A 95 -23.70 10.70 4.71
C PRO A 95 -24.26 10.80 3.29
N LYS A 96 -23.42 10.84 2.24
CA LYS A 96 -23.83 10.93 0.83
C LYS A 96 -23.34 9.72 0.05
N LYS A 97 -24.20 8.72 -0.16
CA LYS A 97 -23.77 7.41 -0.73
C LYS A 97 -23.28 7.49 -2.19
N ASP A 98 -23.71 8.50 -2.93
CA ASP A 98 -23.32 8.75 -4.32
C ASP A 98 -21.98 9.51 -4.46
N THR A 99 -21.45 10.06 -3.37
CA THR A 99 -20.29 10.96 -3.39
C THR A 99 -19.22 10.48 -2.42
N ALA A 100 -17.98 10.33 -2.87
CA ALA A 100 -16.88 9.93 -1.99
C ALA A 100 -16.67 10.94 -0.84
N SER A 101 -16.58 10.43 0.39
CA SER A 101 -16.26 11.26 1.56
C SER A 101 -14.80 11.71 1.55
N ASN A 102 -14.48 12.76 2.30
CA ASN A 102 -13.09 13.22 2.44
C ASN A 102 -12.16 12.12 2.99
N ASP A 103 -12.67 11.27 3.89
CA ASP A 103 -11.91 10.15 4.45
C ASP A 103 -11.65 9.07 3.37
N MET A 104 -12.62 8.78 2.51
CA MET A 104 -12.42 7.87 1.38
C MET A 104 -11.38 8.41 0.40
N ILE A 105 -11.47 9.70 0.05
CA ILE A 105 -10.51 10.35 -0.85
C ILE A 105 -9.10 10.34 -0.24
N MET A 106 -8.95 10.73 1.03
CA MET A 106 -7.65 10.73 1.70
C MET A 106 -7.05 9.32 1.80
N PHE A 107 -7.87 8.32 2.11
CA PHE A 107 -7.43 6.92 2.16
C PHE A 107 -6.95 6.41 0.80
N LEU A 108 -7.67 6.76 -0.28
CA LEU A 108 -7.27 6.43 -1.64
C LEU A 108 -5.94 7.10 -2.03
N VAL A 109 -5.80 8.40 -1.76
CA VAL A 109 -4.60 9.18 -2.07
C VAL A 109 -3.37 8.62 -1.36
N ILE A 110 -3.50 8.24 -0.09
CA ILE A 110 -2.43 7.57 0.67
C ILE A 110 -2.07 6.24 0.01
N ASN A 111 -3.06 5.43 -0.39
CA ASN A 111 -2.80 4.15 -1.06
C ASN A 111 -2.08 4.30 -2.40
N ILE A 112 -2.36 5.36 -3.16
CA ILE A 112 -1.71 5.63 -4.46
C ILE A 112 -0.27 6.14 -4.27
N SER A 113 -0.04 7.00 -3.28
CA SER A 113 1.29 7.58 -3.00
C SER A 113 2.21 6.69 -2.16
N SER A 114 1.70 5.54 -1.74
CA SER A 114 2.22 4.66 -0.69
C SER A 114 3.73 4.56 -0.53
N VAL A 115 4.15 4.72 0.73
CA VAL A 115 5.49 4.42 1.20
C VAL A 115 5.66 2.91 1.33
N GLN A 116 6.47 2.32 0.46
CA GLN A 116 6.90 0.93 0.59
C GLN A 116 8.27 0.89 1.27
N ILE A 117 8.38 0.17 2.39
CA ILE A 117 9.66 -0.02 3.08
C ILE A 117 10.61 -0.80 2.18
N ILE A 118 10.07 -1.80 1.47
CA ILE A 118 10.85 -2.60 0.52
C ILE A 118 10.03 -2.74 -0.77
N PRO A 119 10.44 -2.09 -1.88
CA PRO A 119 9.70 -2.09 -3.14
C PRO A 119 10.03 -3.35 -3.98
N PHE A 120 9.62 -4.53 -3.51
CA PHE A 120 9.99 -5.83 -4.10
C PHE A 120 9.68 -5.94 -5.60
N THR A 121 8.53 -5.43 -6.04
CA THR A 121 8.16 -5.43 -7.46
C THR A 121 9.20 -4.68 -8.29
N MET A 122 9.68 -3.53 -7.81
CA MET A 122 10.70 -2.75 -8.51
C MET A 122 12.09 -3.37 -8.41
N LEU A 123 12.43 -4.00 -7.27
CA LEU A 123 13.67 -4.77 -7.14
C LEU A 123 13.72 -5.88 -8.18
N LYS A 124 12.61 -6.59 -8.36
CA LYS A 124 12.54 -7.64 -9.35
C LYS A 124 12.61 -7.10 -10.78
N VAL A 125 11.85 -6.07 -11.13
CA VAL A 125 11.98 -5.45 -12.45
C VAL A 125 13.43 -5.04 -12.73
N ARG A 126 14.15 -4.51 -11.74
CA ARG A 126 15.58 -4.19 -11.87
C ARG A 126 16.47 -5.42 -12.06
N MET A 127 16.23 -6.50 -11.32
CA MET A 127 16.92 -7.78 -11.53
C MET A 127 16.72 -8.27 -12.96
N ASP A 128 15.48 -8.26 -13.44
CA ASP A 128 15.11 -8.76 -14.76
C ASP A 128 15.67 -7.89 -15.89
N MET A 129 15.90 -6.59 -15.63
CA MET A 129 16.57 -5.65 -16.55
C MET A 129 18.11 -5.67 -16.45
N GLY A 130 18.69 -6.58 -15.65
CA GLY A 130 20.15 -6.76 -15.55
C GLY A 130 20.87 -5.73 -14.66
N ALA A 131 20.17 -5.12 -13.70
CA ALA A 131 20.81 -4.20 -12.75
C ALA A 131 21.83 -4.95 -11.88
N GLN A 132 23.08 -4.43 -11.82
CA GLN A 132 24.15 -4.97 -10.99
C GLN A 132 23.80 -4.94 -9.49
N ASN A 133 23.17 -3.85 -9.04
CA ASN A 133 22.67 -3.67 -7.67
C ASN A 133 21.17 -3.32 -7.70
N PRO A 134 20.27 -4.32 -7.71
CA PRO A 134 18.82 -4.10 -7.71
C PRO A 134 18.35 -3.37 -6.45
N SER A 135 18.97 -3.63 -5.29
CA SER A 135 18.62 -3.09 -3.97
C SER A 135 18.98 -1.62 -3.74
N GLU A 136 19.78 -1.01 -4.63
CA GLU A 136 20.20 0.39 -4.49
C GLU A 136 19.02 1.37 -4.43
N ILE A 137 17.90 1.02 -5.07
CA ILE A 137 16.70 1.87 -5.11
C ILE A 137 15.89 1.90 -3.81
N ILE A 138 16.19 1.04 -2.83
CA ILE A 138 15.36 0.93 -1.61
C ILE A 138 15.31 2.27 -0.88
N ILE A 139 16.48 2.86 -0.61
CA ILE A 139 16.59 4.11 0.16
C ILE A 139 16.02 5.29 -0.65
N THR A 140 16.34 5.38 -1.94
CA THR A 140 15.88 6.48 -2.79
C THR A 140 14.38 6.43 -3.02
N THR A 141 13.80 5.24 -3.18
CA THR A 141 12.36 5.03 -3.32
C THR A 141 11.64 5.33 -2.01
N LEU A 142 12.19 4.92 -0.87
CA LEU A 142 11.64 5.24 0.44
C LEU A 142 11.55 6.76 0.65
N PHE A 143 12.61 7.50 0.31
CA PHE A 143 12.62 8.96 0.37
C PHE A 143 11.61 9.59 -0.60
N ALA A 144 11.61 9.16 -1.86
CA ALA A 144 10.72 9.70 -2.88
C ALA A 144 9.23 9.48 -2.53
N THR A 145 8.88 8.27 -2.08
CA THR A 145 7.51 7.92 -1.68
C THR A 145 7.09 8.62 -0.39
N ALA A 146 8.00 8.82 0.57
CA ALA A 146 7.72 9.59 1.78
C ALA A 146 7.41 11.07 1.46
N ILE A 147 8.20 11.68 0.57
CA ILE A 147 7.95 13.06 0.10
C ILE A 147 6.63 13.13 -0.66
N SER A 148 6.40 12.21 -1.60
CA SER A 148 5.17 12.14 -2.39
C SER A 148 3.92 11.98 -1.50
N THR A 149 3.96 11.05 -0.53
CA THR A 149 2.87 10.82 0.43
C THR A 149 2.61 12.07 1.27
N THR A 150 3.67 12.75 1.72
CA THR A 150 3.54 13.98 2.51
C THR A 150 2.86 15.09 1.71
N ILE A 151 3.32 15.34 0.48
CA ILE A 151 2.72 16.34 -0.42
C ILE A 151 1.27 15.97 -0.74
N ALA A 152 0.99 14.70 -0.96
CA ALA A 152 -0.35 14.20 -1.27
C ALA A 152 -1.32 14.43 -0.10
N ILE A 153 -0.92 14.13 1.14
CA ILE A 153 -1.70 14.40 2.34
C ILE A 153 -1.94 15.91 2.53
N ILE A 154 -0.89 16.73 2.37
CA ILE A 154 -1.00 18.20 2.49
C ILE A 154 -1.99 18.74 1.45
N SER A 155 -1.85 18.33 0.19
CA SER A 155 -2.73 18.74 -0.90
C SER A 155 -4.19 18.35 -0.64
N CYS A 156 -4.43 17.12 -0.17
CA CYS A 156 -5.75 16.66 0.23
C CYS A 156 -6.35 17.54 1.34
N LYS A 157 -5.58 17.85 2.38
CA LYS A 157 -6.04 18.71 3.49
C LYS A 157 -6.29 20.16 3.06
N MET A 158 -5.47 20.71 2.16
CA MET A 158 -5.67 22.06 1.62
C MET A 158 -6.96 22.14 0.78
N LEU A 159 -7.19 21.16 -0.09
CA LEU A 159 -8.40 21.10 -0.92
C LEU A 159 -9.66 20.83 -0.10
N GLN A 160 -9.57 20.00 0.94
CA GLN A 160 -10.67 19.76 1.88
C GLN A 160 -11.09 21.03 2.61
N ARG A 161 -10.13 21.86 3.05
CA ARG A 161 -10.40 23.14 3.73
C ARG A 161 -11.07 24.18 2.83
N ARG A 162 -10.84 24.14 1.51
CA ARG A 162 -11.48 25.06 0.55
C ARG A 162 -12.98 24.79 0.33
N LYS A 163 -13.49 23.63 0.75
CA LYS A 163 -14.90 23.20 0.57
C LYS A 163 -15.72 23.19 1.86
N ARG A 164 -15.14 23.54 3.01
CA ARG A 164 -15.88 23.87 4.23
C ARG A 164 -16.14 25.36 4.26
#